data_AF-A0A2E5CEF1-F1
#
_entry.id   AF-A0A2E5CEF1-F1
#
_cell.length_a   1.000
_cell.length_b   1.000
_cell.length_c   1.000
_cell.angle_alpha   90.00
_cell.angle_beta   90.00
_cell.angle_gamma   90.00
#
_symmetry.space_group_name_H-M   'P 1'
#
loop_
_entity.id
_entity.type
_entity.pdbx_description
1 polymer ?
#
loop_
_entity_poly.entity_id
_entity_poly.type
_entity_poly.pdbx_seq_one_letter_code
_entity_poly.pdbx_strand_id
1 'polypeptide(L)'
;MYDAPHLRGKQMTSIFKPITIITLTASIASYASYPGHNSKSFSAIKAKKANFQLHKFTLKNAKGDILSSSEDGDEPKDWFNLSPKEDSIQGVGTERLYKTFGQPFDEVIVAVIDSGVDVNHEDLQGKIWINKGEIPNNNIDDDNNGYVDDVYGWNFIGGKKGMARFEKDNSINGIKLIKGDPAYQVNSDTLELTREVKRLRELKEDLAKDGYYLLPEEVKKLKELTKIVEEKNASAKRYYDIFKDKKDIYDSGLKVLIAAGLEEYTIEAVNKFEPQNEEQTHAKRKVLSIYQQDFSHDEVYEYYEYFKAQSQYHYNLNSDTRSEIVGDNIHDKYERDYGNNDVIGPDSSHGTHVAGIIAAARNNGIGMNGVASNVKIMAIRAVPNGDERDKDVANSIYYAVDNGAKVINMSFGKSYSPYKSVVEEAVEYARSKGVLLVHAAGNDSKDLDKNDNFPNKLVNGEPVENWLEVGASSYLKGPFLPASFSNFGKTTVDIFAPGKNIHATFPDNKYKTISGTSMASPVVAGVAALIIGYLPEVTPAQLKEAIMYSTVRQTNLKVVSPGSGEVFFSELSVSGGVANAFEALNSLTRDTQVPYRVQLAEL
;
A
#
# COMPACT_ATOMS: atom_id res chain seq x y z
N MET A 1 -31.59 -26.75 58.80
CA MET A 1 -31.27 -25.58 59.63
C MET A 1 -31.60 -24.37 58.76
N TYR A 2 -32.86 -23.92 58.78
CA TYR A 2 -33.35 -22.87 59.71
C TYR A 2 -32.50 -21.61 59.55
N ASP A 3 -32.84 -20.65 58.68
CA ASP A 3 -34.00 -19.73 58.65
C ASP A 3 -33.57 -18.33 59.08
N ALA A 4 -34.16 -17.31 58.43
CA ALA A 4 -33.94 -15.88 58.67
C ALA A 4 -34.73 -15.41 59.94
N PRO A 5 -34.99 -14.10 60.29
CA PRO A 5 -34.99 -12.89 59.44
C PRO A 5 -34.66 -11.54 60.15
N HIS A 6 -35.04 -10.43 59.48
CA HIS A 6 -35.41 -9.08 59.99
C HIS A 6 -34.45 -7.90 59.69
N LEU A 7 -34.91 -6.68 59.34
CA LEU A 7 -36.16 -6.18 58.71
C LEU A 7 -35.98 -4.67 58.35
N ARG A 8 -36.75 -4.14 57.37
CA ARG A 8 -37.05 -2.70 57.09
C ARG A 8 -35.83 -1.78 56.79
N GLY A 9 -35.63 -1.25 55.59
CA GLY A 9 -36.60 -0.60 54.71
C GLY A 9 -36.57 0.94 54.87
N LYS A 10 -36.10 1.65 53.83
CA LYS A 10 -36.47 3.05 53.53
C LYS A 10 -36.33 3.31 52.02
N GLN A 11 -37.33 3.95 51.44
CA GLN A 11 -37.34 4.35 50.03
C GLN A 11 -36.47 5.59 49.81
N MET A 12 -35.78 5.67 48.68
CA MET A 12 -35.71 6.91 47.89
C MET A 12 -35.72 6.59 46.39
N THR A 13 -36.36 7.47 45.64
CA THR A 13 -36.65 7.38 44.20
C THR A 13 -35.51 7.90 43.35
N SER A 14 -35.12 7.21 42.27
CA SER A 14 -34.79 7.84 40.98
C SER A 14 -34.56 6.83 39.84
N ILE A 15 -35.52 6.80 38.91
CA ILE A 15 -35.35 6.63 37.45
C ILE A 15 -34.12 5.83 36.96
N PHE A 16 -34.32 4.52 36.74
CA PHE A 16 -33.67 3.79 35.64
C PHE A 16 -34.71 2.97 34.90
N LYS A 17 -34.90 3.25 33.60
CA LYS A 17 -35.62 2.33 32.70
C LYS A 17 -34.64 1.24 32.25
N PRO A 18 -35.00 -0.05 32.28
CA PRO A 18 -34.21 -1.06 31.59
C PRO A 18 -34.36 -0.85 30.09
N ILE A 19 -33.26 -0.64 29.38
CA ILE A 19 -33.24 -0.76 27.92
C ILE A 19 -33.14 -2.26 27.61
N THR A 20 -34.27 -2.86 27.28
CA THR A 20 -34.32 -4.19 26.67
C THR A 20 -33.61 -4.14 25.32
N ILE A 21 -32.35 -4.56 25.28
CA ILE A 21 -31.65 -4.80 24.01
C ILE A 21 -32.27 -6.05 23.41
N ILE A 22 -33.11 -5.84 22.39
CA ILE A 22 -33.65 -6.93 21.57
C ILE A 22 -32.48 -7.48 20.73
N THR A 23 -32.04 -8.69 21.07
CA THR A 23 -31.10 -9.46 20.27
C THR A 23 -31.72 -9.78 18.91
N LEU A 24 -31.24 -9.11 17.87
CA LEU A 24 -31.48 -9.45 16.48
C LEU A 24 -30.19 -10.01 15.89
N THR A 25 -30.03 -11.33 16.01
CA THR A 25 -28.95 -12.07 15.36
C THR A 25 -29.14 -12.03 13.85
N ALA A 26 -28.32 -11.24 13.16
CA ALA A 26 -28.27 -11.19 11.70
C ALA A 26 -26.84 -11.45 11.21
N SER A 27 -26.54 -12.69 10.87
CA SER A 27 -25.37 -13.06 10.07
C SER A 27 -25.54 -12.48 8.67
N ILE A 28 -24.73 -11.48 8.31
CA ILE A 28 -24.75 -10.85 6.97
C ILE A 28 -23.31 -10.78 6.43
N ALA A 29 -23.15 -11.21 5.18
CA ALA A 29 -21.85 -11.51 4.58
C ALA A 29 -21.02 -10.29 4.16
N SER A 30 -19.72 -10.45 4.30
CA SER A 30 -18.64 -9.69 3.66
C SER A 30 -18.80 -9.58 2.14
N TYR A 31 -18.84 -8.36 1.60
CA TYR A 31 -18.49 -8.06 0.19
C TYR A 31 -18.09 -6.57 0.04
N ALA A 32 -16.79 -6.30 0.12
CA ALA A 32 -16.13 -5.17 -0.54
C ALA A 32 -15.12 -5.70 -1.57
N SER A 33 -15.46 -6.82 -2.18
CA SER A 33 -14.72 -7.49 -3.23
C SER A 33 -15.62 -7.56 -4.48
N TYR A 34 -15.04 -7.23 -5.64
CA TYR A 34 -15.26 -7.95 -6.90
C TYR A 34 -16.72 -8.34 -7.31
N PRO A 35 -17.39 -7.63 -8.24
CA PRO A 35 -18.82 -7.82 -8.50
C PRO A 35 -19.19 -8.96 -9.49
N GLY A 36 -20.51 -9.17 -9.64
CA GLY A 36 -21.19 -10.24 -10.41
C GLY A 36 -21.68 -11.36 -9.49
N HIS A 37 -22.97 -11.68 -9.32
CA HIS A 37 -24.26 -11.21 -9.86
C HIS A 37 -25.34 -11.34 -8.74
N ASN A 38 -26.59 -10.84 -8.77
CA ASN A 38 -27.39 -10.23 -9.85
C ASN A 38 -28.49 -9.25 -9.32
N SER A 39 -29.28 -8.67 -10.24
CA SER A 39 -30.68 -8.19 -10.12
C SER A 39 -31.20 -7.34 -8.92
N LYS A 40 -30.35 -6.78 -8.04
CA LYS A 40 -30.75 -5.73 -7.05
C LYS A 40 -29.87 -4.47 -7.06
N SER A 41 -29.11 -4.24 -8.15
CA SER A 41 -27.87 -3.42 -8.16
C SER A 41 -27.97 -1.89 -8.01
N PHE A 42 -29.13 -1.29 -7.71
CA PHE A 42 -29.24 0.18 -7.55
C PHE A 42 -29.82 0.64 -6.19
N SER A 43 -30.57 -0.18 -5.47
CA SER A 43 -31.03 0.19 -4.11
C SER A 43 -29.93 0.03 -3.05
N ALA A 44 -28.97 -0.88 -3.26
CA ALA A 44 -27.87 -1.13 -2.32
C ALA A 44 -26.90 0.07 -2.18
N ILE A 45 -26.70 0.87 -3.24
CA ILE A 45 -25.90 2.11 -3.20
C ILE A 45 -26.58 3.14 -2.28
N LYS A 46 -27.91 3.27 -2.37
CA LYS A 46 -28.69 4.12 -1.43
C LYS A 46 -28.75 3.55 -0.01
N ALA A 47 -28.79 2.23 0.15
CA ALA A 47 -28.88 1.59 1.47
C ALA A 47 -27.61 1.77 2.32
N LYS A 48 -26.42 1.93 1.72
CA LYS A 48 -25.19 2.25 2.48
C LYS A 48 -25.16 3.67 3.06
N LYS A 49 -25.99 4.61 2.56
CA LYS A 49 -26.12 5.99 3.08
C LYS A 49 -27.30 6.16 4.06
N ALA A 50 -28.08 5.11 4.35
CA ALA A 50 -29.28 5.18 5.20
C ALA A 50 -29.20 4.21 6.40
N ASN A 51 -28.89 4.77 7.58
CA ASN A 51 -28.73 4.13 8.91
C ASN A 51 -27.30 3.78 9.39
N PHE A 52 -26.30 4.52 8.91
CA PHE A 52 -25.38 5.15 9.86
C PHE A 52 -25.55 6.66 9.75
N GLN A 53 -26.37 7.25 10.63
CA GLN A 53 -26.02 8.60 11.07
C GLN A 53 -24.71 8.43 11.84
N LEU A 54 -23.61 8.91 11.24
CA LEU A 54 -22.41 9.30 11.96
C LEU A 54 -22.85 10.22 13.09
N HIS A 55 -23.06 9.64 14.27
CA HIS A 55 -23.16 10.41 15.49
C HIS A 55 -21.79 11.08 15.62
N LYS A 56 -21.76 12.41 15.50
CA LYS A 56 -20.53 13.19 15.65
C LYS A 56 -19.99 12.93 17.06
N PHE A 57 -19.05 12.01 17.18
CA PHE A 57 -18.41 11.69 18.44
C PHE A 57 -17.35 12.74 18.72
N THR A 58 -17.76 13.81 19.39
CA THR A 58 -16.84 14.80 19.95
C THR A 58 -16.09 14.16 21.12
N LEU A 59 -14.86 13.70 20.89
CA LEU A 59 -13.97 13.31 21.98
C LEU A 59 -13.69 14.55 22.82
N LYS A 60 -13.86 14.43 24.15
CA LYS A 60 -13.53 15.49 25.10
C LYS A 60 -12.56 14.97 26.15
N ASN A 61 -11.61 15.81 26.54
CA ASN A 61 -10.75 15.51 27.69
C ASN A 61 -11.56 15.59 29.01
N ALA A 62 -10.95 15.20 30.13
CA ALA A 62 -11.60 15.25 31.45
C ALA A 62 -11.96 16.67 31.95
N LYS A 63 -11.52 17.74 31.26
CA LYS A 63 -11.88 19.14 31.51
C LYS A 63 -13.03 19.63 30.62
N GLY A 64 -13.41 18.87 29.59
CA GLY A 64 -14.46 19.21 28.64
C GLY A 64 -13.98 19.79 27.30
N ASP A 65 -12.66 19.95 27.12
CA ASP A 65 -12.07 20.49 25.88
C ASP A 65 -12.20 19.45 24.76
N ILE A 66 -12.56 19.91 23.54
CA ILE A 66 -12.72 19.05 22.36
C ILE A 66 -11.33 18.61 21.86
N LEU A 67 -11.15 17.30 21.66
CA LEU A 67 -9.88 16.69 21.22
C LEU A 67 -9.84 16.33 19.73
N SER A 68 -10.98 15.96 19.12
CA SER A 68 -11.16 15.94 17.66
C SER A 68 -12.63 15.67 17.28
N SER A 69 -12.97 15.99 16.02
CA SER A 69 -14.12 15.46 15.28
C SER A 69 -13.65 14.40 14.28
N SER A 70 -14.54 13.49 13.89
CA SER A 70 -14.26 12.42 12.93
C SER A 70 -14.32 12.90 11.47
N GLU A 71 -13.62 13.98 11.13
CA GLU A 71 -13.49 14.49 9.76
C GLU A 71 -12.09 14.09 9.23
N ASP A 72 -12.01 13.63 7.99
CA ASP A 72 -10.73 13.41 7.31
C ASP A 72 -10.16 14.80 6.94
N GLY A 73 -8.92 15.11 7.31
CA GLY A 73 -8.26 16.39 7.02
C GLY A 73 -7.74 17.18 8.24
N ASP A 74 -8.08 16.78 9.47
CA ASP A 74 -7.57 17.37 10.71
C ASP A 74 -6.24 16.72 11.18
N GLU A 75 -5.70 15.72 10.47
CA GLU A 75 -4.48 15.03 10.85
C GLU A 75 -3.22 15.91 10.72
N PRO A 76 -2.30 15.92 11.71
CA PRO A 76 -0.97 16.48 11.52
C PRO A 76 -0.25 15.77 10.37
N LYS A 77 0.39 16.51 9.46
CA LYS A 77 1.06 15.94 8.27
C LYS A 77 2.02 14.79 8.61
N ASP A 78 2.81 14.98 9.68
CA ASP A 78 3.82 14.03 10.15
C ASP A 78 3.30 13.08 11.25
N TRP A 79 1.98 12.88 11.38
CA TRP A 79 1.40 12.20 12.56
C TRP A 79 1.96 10.79 12.79
N PHE A 80 2.36 10.08 11.72
CA PHE A 80 2.95 8.76 11.79
C PHE A 80 4.30 8.74 12.53
N ASN A 81 5.04 9.86 12.57
CA ASN A 81 6.27 10.02 13.36
C ASN A 81 6.03 10.31 14.85
N LEU A 82 4.83 10.79 15.20
CA LEU A 82 4.47 11.15 16.57
C LEU A 82 4.29 9.91 17.47
N SER A 83 4.14 10.12 18.78
CA SER A 83 4.14 9.06 19.77
C SER A 83 2.84 9.00 20.62
N PRO A 84 2.43 7.80 21.08
CA PRO A 84 1.27 7.66 21.96
C PRO A 84 1.45 8.33 23.34
N LYS A 85 2.71 8.63 23.71
CA LYS A 85 3.16 9.06 25.05
C LYS A 85 3.39 10.57 25.15
N GLU A 86 4.02 11.21 24.17
CA GLU A 86 4.21 12.67 24.15
C GLU A 86 3.02 13.38 23.50
N ASP A 87 2.54 12.85 22.38
CA ASP A 87 1.64 13.55 21.46
C ASP A 87 0.20 13.03 21.52
N SER A 88 -0.03 11.95 22.28
CA SER A 88 -1.29 11.20 22.36
C SER A 88 -1.80 10.59 21.04
N ILE A 89 -0.98 10.56 20.00
CA ILE A 89 -1.29 10.04 18.65
C ILE A 89 -0.67 8.65 18.44
N GLN A 90 -1.33 7.75 17.71
CA GLN A 90 -0.85 6.38 17.49
C GLN A 90 0.15 6.22 16.34
N GLY A 91 1.18 7.10 16.32
CA GLY A 91 2.35 6.97 15.45
C GLY A 91 3.47 6.11 16.05
N VAL A 92 4.58 5.98 15.33
CA VAL A 92 5.71 5.11 15.70
C VAL A 92 6.76 5.77 16.62
N GLY A 93 6.60 7.05 16.95
CA GLY A 93 7.44 7.76 17.93
C GLY A 93 8.89 8.00 17.50
N THR A 94 9.14 8.17 16.21
CA THR A 94 10.46 8.55 15.66
C THR A 94 10.90 9.92 16.14
N GLU A 95 10.01 10.90 16.28
CA GLU A 95 10.37 12.23 16.84
C GLU A 95 10.95 12.10 18.26
N ARG A 96 10.34 11.25 19.09
CA ARG A 96 10.83 10.93 20.44
C ARG A 96 12.17 10.19 20.39
N LEU A 97 12.38 9.32 19.39
CA LEU A 97 13.65 8.64 19.17
C LEU A 97 14.77 9.65 18.85
N TYR A 98 14.60 10.51 17.84
CA TYR A 98 15.62 11.50 17.47
C TYR A 98 15.95 12.47 18.62
N LYS A 99 14.93 12.92 19.40
CA LYS A 99 15.15 13.74 20.60
C LYS A 99 16.02 13.05 21.67
N THR A 100 15.98 11.71 21.75
CA THR A 100 16.63 10.95 22.83
C THR A 100 17.98 10.38 22.43
N PHE A 101 18.10 9.86 21.20
CA PHE A 101 19.28 9.12 20.73
C PHE A 101 20.11 9.90 19.69
N GLY A 102 19.66 11.09 19.26
CA GLY A 102 20.38 11.93 18.31
C GLY A 102 20.08 11.56 16.85
N GLN A 103 21.11 11.32 16.05
CA GLN A 103 21.01 10.84 14.67
C GLN A 103 21.68 9.46 14.55
N PRO A 104 21.15 8.54 13.70
CA PRO A 104 21.82 7.28 13.38
C PRO A 104 23.18 7.53 12.72
N PHE A 105 24.11 6.59 12.92
CA PHE A 105 25.50 6.71 12.47
C PHE A 105 25.68 6.23 11.03
N ASP A 106 25.13 5.06 10.71
CA ASP A 106 25.36 4.39 9.43
C ASP A 106 24.25 4.70 8.42
N GLU A 107 24.67 4.84 7.15
CA GLU A 107 23.77 5.05 6.02
C GLU A 107 23.20 3.69 5.57
N VAL A 108 21.88 3.53 5.64
CA VAL A 108 21.22 2.26 5.33
C VAL A 108 20.55 2.31 3.95
N ILE A 109 20.81 1.32 3.11
CA ILE A 109 20.14 1.17 1.82
C ILE A 109 18.83 0.40 2.03
N VAL A 110 17.72 1.01 1.59
CA VAL A 110 16.38 0.42 1.55
C VAL A 110 15.93 0.32 0.11
N ALA A 111 15.65 -0.90 -0.36
CA ALA A 111 15.05 -1.09 -1.67
C ALA A 111 13.54 -0.88 -1.60
N VAL A 112 12.99 -0.14 -2.55
CA VAL A 112 11.54 0.02 -2.74
C VAL A 112 11.18 -0.71 -4.04
N ILE A 113 10.58 -1.89 -3.90
CA ILE A 113 10.04 -2.66 -5.03
C ILE A 113 8.58 -2.25 -5.20
N ASP A 114 8.29 -1.50 -6.27
CA ASP A 114 6.97 -0.89 -6.46
C ASP A 114 6.68 -0.61 -7.96
N SER A 115 5.74 0.29 -8.26
CA SER A 115 5.49 0.78 -9.61
C SER A 115 6.57 1.73 -10.09
N GLY A 116 7.39 2.30 -9.22
CA GLY A 116 8.48 3.20 -9.58
C GLY A 116 8.53 4.43 -8.68
N VAL A 117 9.68 5.11 -8.67
CA VAL A 117 9.96 6.23 -7.76
C VAL A 117 10.38 7.43 -8.60
N ASP A 118 9.76 8.59 -8.37
CA ASP A 118 10.24 9.86 -8.90
C ASP A 118 11.53 10.26 -8.15
N VAL A 119 12.64 9.67 -8.57
CA VAL A 119 14.00 9.89 -8.05
C VAL A 119 14.48 11.35 -8.20
N ASN A 120 13.74 12.18 -8.93
CA ASN A 120 14.02 13.61 -9.07
C ASN A 120 13.27 14.48 -8.05
N HIS A 121 12.35 13.89 -7.27
CA HIS A 121 11.49 14.62 -6.33
C HIS A 121 12.32 15.48 -5.34
N GLU A 122 11.92 16.73 -5.15
CA GLU A 122 12.65 17.72 -4.31
C GLU A 122 12.96 17.21 -2.89
N ASP A 123 12.01 16.54 -2.26
CA ASP A 123 12.10 16.02 -0.89
C ASP A 123 12.88 14.69 -0.79
N LEU A 124 13.22 14.06 -1.92
CA LEU A 124 14.07 12.86 -2.02
C LEU A 124 15.51 13.19 -2.45
N GLN A 125 15.86 14.48 -2.54
CA GLN A 125 17.19 14.91 -2.92
C GLN A 125 18.24 14.51 -1.88
N GLY A 126 19.32 13.87 -2.32
CA GLY A 126 20.30 13.24 -1.44
C GLY A 126 19.79 11.99 -0.72
N LYS A 127 18.59 11.48 -1.05
CA LYS A 127 17.97 10.26 -0.45
C LYS A 127 17.87 9.10 -1.41
N ILE A 128 18.20 9.27 -2.69
CA ILE A 128 18.27 8.17 -3.65
C ILE A 128 19.65 7.49 -3.56
N TRP A 129 19.65 6.15 -3.60
CA TRP A 129 20.87 5.34 -3.72
C TRP A 129 21.51 5.56 -5.09
N ILE A 130 22.84 5.58 -5.13
CA ILE A 130 23.59 5.75 -6.38
C ILE A 130 24.52 4.55 -6.51
N ASN A 131 24.38 3.76 -7.57
CA ASN A 131 25.41 2.79 -7.92
C ASN A 131 26.69 3.54 -8.28
N LYS A 132 27.76 3.28 -7.53
CA LYS A 132 29.08 3.89 -7.75
C LYS A 132 29.96 3.08 -8.70
N GLY A 133 29.49 1.91 -9.12
CA GLY A 133 30.09 1.10 -10.18
C GLY A 133 29.90 1.72 -11.56
N GLU A 134 28.71 2.28 -11.81
CA GLU A 134 28.26 2.73 -13.13
C GLU A 134 28.77 4.12 -13.56
N ILE A 135 28.99 4.27 -14.88
CA ILE A 135 29.28 5.55 -15.55
C ILE A 135 28.07 5.95 -16.42
N PRO A 136 27.20 6.87 -15.96
CA PRO A 136 25.92 7.15 -16.59
C PRO A 136 25.97 7.51 -18.08
N ASN A 137 25.10 6.85 -18.86
CA ASN A 137 24.87 6.94 -20.31
C ASN A 137 25.96 6.30 -21.21
N ASN A 138 26.81 5.41 -20.70
CA ASN A 138 27.81 4.76 -21.56
C ASN A 138 27.25 3.52 -22.30
N ASN A 139 26.08 2.99 -21.91
CA ASN A 139 25.47 1.75 -22.40
C ASN A 139 26.36 0.51 -22.15
N ILE A 140 27.11 0.52 -21.05
CA ILE A 140 27.95 -0.57 -20.55
C ILE A 140 27.47 -0.89 -19.12
N ASP A 141 27.56 -2.16 -18.76
CA ASP A 141 27.47 -2.64 -17.37
C ASP A 141 28.90 -2.57 -16.81
N ASP A 142 29.23 -1.52 -16.07
CA ASP A 142 30.61 -1.20 -15.67
C ASP A 142 31.07 -2.05 -14.48
N ASP A 143 30.17 -2.37 -13.55
CA ASP A 143 30.47 -3.23 -12.40
C ASP A 143 30.30 -4.74 -12.69
N ASN A 144 29.73 -5.09 -13.84
CA ASN A 144 29.46 -6.44 -14.34
C ASN A 144 28.41 -7.19 -13.49
N ASN A 145 27.40 -6.47 -12.97
CA ASN A 145 26.29 -7.01 -12.19
C ASN A 145 25.13 -7.55 -13.05
N GLY A 146 25.12 -7.29 -14.37
CA GLY A 146 24.08 -7.67 -15.32
C GLY A 146 23.15 -6.52 -15.76
N TYR A 147 23.30 -5.31 -15.21
CA TYR A 147 22.32 -4.23 -15.27
C TYR A 147 22.93 -2.91 -15.80
N VAL A 148 22.89 -2.74 -17.12
CA VAL A 148 23.48 -1.60 -17.85
C VAL A 148 22.89 -0.24 -17.42
N ASP A 149 23.75 0.70 -17.00
CA ASP A 149 23.41 2.06 -16.58
C ASP A 149 22.41 2.11 -15.38
N ASP A 150 22.48 1.17 -14.42
CA ASP A 150 21.54 1.00 -13.28
C ASP A 150 21.70 2.01 -12.12
N VAL A 151 22.18 3.21 -12.42
CA VAL A 151 22.67 4.25 -11.50
C VAL A 151 21.78 4.53 -10.28
N TYR A 152 20.45 4.43 -10.39
CA TYR A 152 19.49 4.66 -9.30
C TYR A 152 18.66 3.43 -8.89
N GLY A 153 18.94 2.27 -9.49
CA GLY A 153 18.16 1.04 -9.40
C GLY A 153 17.72 0.52 -10.78
N TRP A 154 16.81 -0.46 -10.79
CA TRP A 154 16.40 -1.18 -12.00
C TRP A 154 14.88 -1.26 -12.23
N ASN A 155 14.47 -1.37 -13.50
CA ASN A 155 13.10 -1.57 -13.92
C ASN A 155 12.96 -2.88 -14.70
N PHE A 156 12.42 -3.91 -14.03
CA PHE A 156 12.17 -5.24 -14.58
C PHE A 156 10.96 -5.31 -15.54
N ILE A 157 10.14 -4.26 -15.61
CA ILE A 157 8.97 -4.19 -16.49
C ILE A 157 9.15 -3.15 -17.62
N GLY A 158 10.41 -2.86 -17.95
CA GLY A 158 10.82 -2.01 -19.06
C GLY A 158 11.54 -2.78 -20.18
N GLY A 159 11.57 -2.19 -21.39
CA GLY A 159 12.31 -2.72 -22.53
C GLY A 159 13.65 -2.01 -22.75
N LYS A 160 14.65 -2.71 -23.30
CA LYS A 160 16.00 -2.15 -23.56
C LYS A 160 16.01 -0.91 -24.47
N LYS A 161 14.98 -0.72 -25.31
CA LYS A 161 14.79 0.48 -26.15
C LYS A 161 14.26 1.70 -25.40
N GLY A 162 13.72 1.50 -24.19
CA GLY A 162 13.14 2.52 -23.31
C GLY A 162 14.07 3.01 -22.21
N MET A 163 15.39 2.83 -22.34
CA MET A 163 16.33 3.30 -21.32
C MET A 163 16.18 4.80 -21.03
N ALA A 164 16.27 5.14 -19.75
CA ALA A 164 16.40 6.50 -19.28
C ALA A 164 17.82 7.03 -19.57
N ARG A 165 17.96 8.34 -19.43
CA ARG A 165 19.24 9.05 -19.61
C ARG A 165 19.49 10.01 -18.46
N PHE A 166 20.74 10.19 -18.08
CA PHE A 166 21.15 11.05 -16.96
C PHE A 166 21.72 12.37 -17.48
N GLU A 167 21.18 13.49 -17.02
CA GLU A 167 21.71 14.84 -17.26
C GLU A 167 22.39 15.38 -16.00
N LYS A 168 23.47 16.15 -16.15
CA LYS A 168 24.03 16.92 -15.03
C LYS A 168 23.10 18.07 -14.68
N ASP A 169 22.86 18.27 -13.40
CA ASP A 169 22.07 19.40 -12.89
C ASP A 169 22.63 19.94 -11.57
N ASN A 170 21.90 20.87 -10.94
CA ASN A 170 22.28 21.47 -9.66
C ASN A 170 21.62 20.78 -8.45
N SER A 171 21.15 19.54 -8.61
CA SER A 171 20.58 18.75 -7.51
C SER A 171 21.64 18.34 -6.50
N ILE A 172 21.21 17.81 -5.34
CA ILE A 172 22.15 17.28 -4.33
C ILE A 172 22.91 16.06 -4.88
N ASN A 173 22.29 15.30 -5.79
CA ASN A 173 22.92 14.16 -6.45
C ASN A 173 23.85 14.60 -7.61
N GLY A 174 23.73 15.84 -8.11
CA GLY A 174 24.47 16.38 -9.26
C GLY A 174 24.06 15.82 -10.62
N ILE A 175 23.12 14.87 -10.64
CA ILE A 175 22.55 14.25 -11.83
C ILE A 175 21.04 14.04 -11.68
N LYS A 176 20.32 14.25 -12.78
CA LYS A 176 18.88 14.06 -12.93
C LYS A 176 18.58 12.92 -13.89
N LEU A 177 17.63 12.05 -13.54
CA LEU A 177 17.15 11.02 -14.46
C LEU A 177 16.06 11.61 -15.35
N ILE A 178 16.28 11.57 -16.67
CA ILE A 178 15.27 11.89 -17.68
C ILE A 178 14.67 10.57 -18.16
N LYS A 179 13.35 10.44 -17.98
CA LYS A 179 12.56 9.25 -18.33
C LYS A 179 12.84 8.79 -19.76
N GLY A 180 12.83 7.48 -19.96
CA GLY A 180 12.93 6.88 -21.28
C GLY A 180 11.62 6.99 -22.07
N ASP A 181 11.57 6.32 -23.23
CA ASP A 181 10.37 6.28 -24.05
C ASP A 181 9.27 5.43 -23.37
N PRO A 182 8.11 6.02 -22.99
CA PRO A 182 7.03 5.31 -22.31
C PRO A 182 6.39 4.20 -23.16
N ALA A 183 6.61 4.17 -24.49
CA ALA A 183 6.16 3.07 -25.35
C ALA A 183 6.89 1.74 -25.04
N TYR A 184 8.05 1.79 -24.39
CA TYR A 184 8.84 0.63 -23.96
C TYR A 184 8.80 0.45 -22.43
N GLN A 185 7.69 0.80 -21.79
CA GLN A 185 7.48 0.60 -20.36
C GLN A 185 6.10 0.00 -20.11
N VAL A 186 6.01 -1.15 -19.43
CA VAL A 186 4.72 -1.76 -19.10
C VAL A 186 4.03 -0.91 -18.03
N ASN A 187 2.93 -0.26 -18.40
CA ASN A 187 2.12 0.52 -17.46
C ASN A 187 1.04 -0.34 -16.77
N SER A 188 0.31 -1.13 -17.55
CA SER A 188 -0.75 -2.03 -17.08
C SER A 188 -0.48 -3.45 -17.58
N ASP A 189 -0.87 -4.46 -16.82
CA ASP A 189 -0.81 -5.88 -17.24
C ASP A 189 -2.08 -6.59 -16.77
N THR A 190 -2.28 -7.80 -17.27
CA THR A 190 -3.20 -8.82 -16.77
C THR A 190 -2.97 -9.15 -15.28
N LEU A 191 -3.92 -9.85 -14.66
CA LEU A 191 -3.70 -10.51 -13.36
C LEU A 191 -3.13 -11.92 -13.57
N GLU A 192 -2.43 -12.50 -12.57
CA GLU A 192 -1.90 -13.86 -12.66
C GLU A 192 -3.01 -14.90 -12.83
N LEU A 193 -4.17 -14.69 -12.21
CA LEU A 193 -5.34 -15.56 -12.41
C LEU A 193 -5.87 -15.52 -13.86
N THR A 194 -5.67 -14.41 -14.57
CA THR A 194 -6.04 -14.25 -15.99
C THR A 194 -5.01 -14.94 -16.89
N ARG A 195 -3.72 -14.76 -16.58
CA ARG A 195 -2.61 -15.46 -17.25
C ARG A 195 -2.73 -16.98 -17.13
N GLU A 196 -3.05 -17.49 -15.94
CA GLU A 196 -3.23 -18.93 -15.69
C GLU A 196 -4.45 -19.50 -16.42
N VAL A 197 -5.57 -18.77 -16.51
CA VAL A 197 -6.72 -19.21 -17.33
C VAL A 197 -6.36 -19.29 -18.80
N LYS A 198 -5.59 -18.32 -19.33
CA LYS A 198 -5.08 -18.36 -20.71
C LYS A 198 -4.18 -19.58 -20.93
N ARG A 199 -3.14 -19.74 -20.09
CA ARG A 199 -2.18 -20.87 -20.15
C ARG A 199 -2.88 -22.23 -20.09
N LEU A 200 -3.85 -22.41 -19.19
CA LEU A 200 -4.58 -23.68 -19.05
C LEU A 200 -5.55 -23.95 -20.22
N ARG A 201 -6.06 -22.93 -20.91
CA ARG A 201 -6.84 -23.10 -22.15
C ARG A 201 -5.93 -23.54 -23.29
N GLU A 202 -4.82 -22.84 -23.49
CA GLU A 202 -3.82 -23.14 -24.53
C GLU A 202 -3.24 -24.55 -24.33
N LEU A 203 -2.79 -24.89 -23.12
CA LEU A 203 -2.29 -26.23 -22.78
C LEU A 203 -3.34 -27.33 -23.02
N LYS A 204 -4.62 -27.07 -22.74
CA LYS A 204 -5.69 -28.04 -23.02
C LYS A 204 -5.88 -28.26 -24.52
N GLU A 205 -5.80 -27.20 -25.32
CA GLU A 205 -5.92 -27.29 -26.77
C GLU A 205 -4.69 -27.97 -27.40
N ASP A 206 -3.49 -27.74 -26.87
CA ASP A 206 -2.27 -28.42 -27.29
C ASP A 206 -2.28 -29.90 -26.95
N LEU A 207 -2.52 -30.28 -25.69
CA LEU A 207 -2.61 -31.69 -25.27
C LEU A 207 -3.65 -32.48 -26.09
N ALA A 208 -4.77 -31.85 -26.45
CA ALA A 208 -5.81 -32.47 -27.25
C ALA A 208 -5.37 -32.82 -28.68
N LYS A 209 -4.37 -32.15 -29.25
CA LYS A 209 -3.80 -32.48 -30.58
C LYS A 209 -3.11 -33.84 -30.57
N ASP A 210 -2.48 -34.18 -29.45
CA ASP A 210 -1.74 -35.43 -29.24
C ASP A 210 -2.54 -36.51 -28.51
N GLY A 211 -3.84 -36.26 -28.23
CA GLY A 211 -4.74 -37.21 -27.56
C GLY A 211 -4.61 -37.26 -26.03
N TYR A 212 -3.90 -36.29 -25.43
CA TYR A 212 -3.78 -36.12 -23.98
C TYR A 212 -4.85 -35.17 -23.43
N TYR A 213 -4.92 -35.09 -22.10
CA TYR A 213 -5.86 -34.24 -21.36
C TYR A 213 -5.15 -33.56 -20.19
N LEU A 214 -5.66 -32.39 -19.79
CA LEU A 214 -5.28 -31.76 -18.51
C LEU A 214 -5.51 -32.72 -17.34
N LEU A 215 -4.67 -32.60 -16.31
CA LEU A 215 -4.81 -33.37 -15.08
C LEU A 215 -6.09 -32.94 -14.31
N PRO A 216 -6.70 -33.80 -13.47
CA PRO A 216 -7.96 -33.49 -12.79
C PRO A 216 -7.94 -32.18 -11.96
N GLU A 217 -6.81 -31.90 -11.32
CA GLU A 217 -6.54 -30.67 -10.57
C GLU A 217 -6.43 -29.44 -11.48
N GLU A 218 -5.82 -29.56 -12.66
CA GLU A 218 -5.76 -28.49 -13.66
C GLU A 218 -7.15 -28.20 -14.25
N VAL A 219 -7.97 -29.24 -14.49
CA VAL A 219 -9.36 -29.09 -14.93
C VAL A 219 -10.19 -28.37 -13.86
N LYS A 220 -10.02 -28.73 -12.58
CA LYS A 220 -10.67 -28.06 -11.45
C LYS A 220 -10.25 -26.58 -11.38
N LYS A 221 -8.94 -26.32 -11.40
CA LYS A 221 -8.34 -24.99 -11.34
C LYS A 221 -8.78 -24.09 -12.51
N LEU A 222 -8.73 -24.60 -13.75
CA LEU A 222 -9.19 -23.90 -14.94
C LEU A 222 -10.67 -23.49 -14.79
N LYS A 223 -11.52 -24.38 -14.27
CA LYS A 223 -12.95 -24.10 -14.04
C LYS A 223 -13.18 -23.03 -12.98
N GLU A 224 -12.47 -23.12 -11.85
CA GLU A 224 -12.59 -22.17 -10.73
C GLU A 224 -12.09 -20.77 -11.13
N LEU A 225 -10.89 -20.68 -11.73
CA LEU A 225 -10.32 -19.41 -12.19
C LEU A 225 -11.10 -18.83 -13.38
N THR A 226 -11.55 -19.65 -14.34
CA THR A 226 -12.38 -19.18 -15.47
C THR A 226 -13.64 -18.48 -14.96
N LYS A 227 -14.33 -19.09 -13.99
CA LYS A 227 -15.53 -18.49 -13.40
C LYS A 227 -15.24 -17.11 -12.83
N ILE A 228 -14.15 -16.97 -12.08
CA ILE A 228 -13.72 -15.68 -11.52
C ILE A 228 -13.45 -14.69 -12.66
N VAL A 229 -12.50 -15.00 -13.56
CA VAL A 229 -12.10 -14.11 -14.67
C VAL A 229 -13.30 -13.63 -15.48
N GLU A 230 -14.21 -14.53 -15.87
CA GLU A 230 -15.36 -14.18 -16.72
C GLU A 230 -16.41 -13.34 -15.97
N GLU A 231 -16.73 -13.66 -14.71
CA GLU A 231 -17.61 -12.83 -13.87
C GLU A 231 -17.04 -11.42 -13.67
N LYS A 232 -15.72 -11.30 -13.45
CA LYS A 232 -15.07 -10.01 -13.18
C LYS A 232 -14.88 -9.20 -14.46
N ASN A 233 -14.54 -9.82 -15.58
CA ASN A 233 -14.49 -9.17 -16.89
C ASN A 233 -15.86 -8.61 -17.30
N ALA A 234 -16.94 -9.40 -17.15
CA ALA A 234 -18.30 -8.96 -17.46
C ALA A 234 -18.73 -7.79 -16.56
N SER A 235 -18.40 -7.83 -15.27
CA SER A 235 -18.65 -6.71 -14.35
C SER A 235 -17.82 -5.47 -14.71
N ALA A 236 -16.52 -5.62 -14.95
CA ALA A 236 -15.61 -4.53 -15.27
C ALA A 236 -16.02 -3.79 -16.55
N LYS A 237 -16.37 -4.53 -17.62
CA LYS A 237 -16.93 -3.97 -18.86
C LYS A 237 -18.17 -3.12 -18.59
N ARG A 238 -19.14 -3.67 -17.86
CA ARG A 238 -20.38 -2.94 -17.51
C ARG A 238 -20.11 -1.65 -16.75
N TYR A 239 -19.19 -1.64 -15.79
CA TYR A 239 -18.86 -0.41 -15.05
C TYR A 239 -18.00 0.56 -15.86
N TYR A 240 -17.08 0.06 -16.69
CA TYR A 240 -16.32 0.86 -17.64
C TYR A 240 -17.25 1.63 -18.58
N ASP A 241 -18.23 0.97 -19.19
CA ASP A 241 -19.21 1.63 -20.07
C ASP A 241 -20.02 2.71 -19.31
N ILE A 242 -20.48 2.42 -18.09
CA ILE A 242 -21.21 3.38 -17.24
C ILE A 242 -20.35 4.63 -16.92
N PHE A 243 -19.09 4.45 -16.52
CA PHE A 243 -18.22 5.56 -16.17
C PHE A 243 -17.68 6.30 -17.39
N LYS A 244 -17.53 5.61 -18.53
CA LYS A 244 -17.26 6.23 -19.82
C LYS A 244 -18.40 7.16 -20.24
N ASP A 245 -19.65 6.70 -20.22
CA ASP A 245 -20.81 7.53 -20.54
C ASP A 245 -20.89 8.78 -19.63
N LYS A 246 -20.63 8.60 -18.31
CA LYS A 246 -20.55 9.72 -17.35
C LYS A 246 -19.43 10.69 -17.68
N LYS A 247 -18.25 10.20 -18.05
CA LYS A 247 -17.10 11.00 -18.45
C LYS A 247 -17.39 11.77 -19.74
N ASP A 248 -17.94 11.13 -20.76
CA ASP A 248 -18.32 11.76 -22.03
C ASP A 248 -19.39 12.86 -21.83
N ILE A 249 -20.32 12.68 -20.86
CA ILE A 249 -21.26 13.73 -20.43
C ILE A 249 -20.53 14.90 -19.74
N TYR A 250 -19.63 14.62 -18.80
CA TYR A 250 -18.81 15.65 -18.14
C TYR A 250 -17.98 16.43 -19.16
N ASP A 251 -17.19 15.75 -19.99
CA ASP A 251 -16.28 16.34 -20.98
C ASP A 251 -17.04 17.22 -21.97
N SER A 252 -18.18 16.74 -22.49
CA SER A 252 -18.99 17.50 -23.44
C SER A 252 -19.73 18.69 -22.80
N GLY A 253 -19.86 18.73 -21.48
CA GLY A 253 -20.36 19.88 -20.73
C GLY A 253 -19.22 20.85 -20.36
N LEU A 254 -18.20 20.37 -19.67
CA LEU A 254 -17.05 21.14 -19.20
C LEU A 254 -16.31 21.82 -20.35
N LYS A 255 -16.15 21.18 -21.52
CA LYS A 255 -15.55 21.82 -22.71
C LYS A 255 -16.22 23.16 -23.08
N VAL A 256 -17.55 23.25 -22.97
CA VAL A 256 -18.31 24.47 -23.26
C VAL A 256 -18.18 25.48 -22.12
N LEU A 257 -18.21 25.03 -20.87
CA LEU A 257 -18.12 25.90 -19.70
C LEU A 257 -16.71 26.49 -19.53
N ILE A 258 -15.66 25.71 -19.73
CA ILE A 258 -14.25 26.14 -19.71
C ILE A 258 -14.00 27.19 -20.80
N ALA A 259 -14.48 26.94 -22.03
CA ALA A 259 -14.42 27.92 -23.12
C ALA A 259 -15.19 29.22 -22.83
N ALA A 260 -16.08 29.20 -21.83
CA ALA A 260 -16.85 30.33 -21.35
C ALA A 260 -16.39 30.86 -19.97
N GLY A 261 -15.22 30.43 -19.47
CA GLY A 261 -14.58 30.97 -18.26
C GLY A 261 -14.80 30.17 -16.96
N LEU A 262 -15.21 28.91 -17.01
CA LEU A 262 -15.20 28.03 -15.84
C LEU A 262 -13.77 27.53 -15.53
N GLU A 263 -13.20 27.99 -14.42
CA GLU A 263 -11.83 27.62 -13.99
C GLU A 263 -11.80 26.38 -13.08
N GLU A 264 -12.81 26.20 -12.23
CA GLU A 264 -12.93 25.07 -11.29
C GLU A 264 -14.09 24.15 -11.67
N TYR A 265 -13.91 22.84 -11.49
CA TYR A 265 -14.94 21.85 -11.87
C TYR A 265 -15.87 21.46 -10.72
N THR A 266 -15.73 22.08 -9.54
CA THR A 266 -16.51 21.80 -8.32
C THR A 266 -18.01 22.03 -8.51
N ILE A 267 -18.85 21.35 -7.72
CA ILE A 267 -20.31 21.54 -7.78
C ILE A 267 -20.69 22.98 -7.43
N GLU A 268 -19.95 23.64 -6.55
CA GLU A 268 -20.10 25.05 -6.18
C GLU A 268 -19.78 25.97 -7.37
N ALA A 269 -18.66 25.77 -8.05
CA ALA A 269 -18.26 26.57 -9.21
C ALA A 269 -19.27 26.42 -10.36
N VAL A 270 -19.63 25.17 -10.69
CA VAL A 270 -20.62 24.86 -11.75
C VAL A 270 -22.00 25.44 -11.41
N ASN A 271 -22.42 25.42 -10.14
CA ASN A 271 -23.68 26.05 -9.72
C ASN A 271 -23.64 27.58 -9.84
N LYS A 272 -22.51 28.22 -9.49
CA LYS A 272 -22.31 29.68 -9.58
C LYS A 272 -22.11 30.19 -11.02
N PHE A 273 -21.73 29.33 -11.96
CA PHE A 273 -21.49 29.72 -13.36
C PHE A 273 -22.78 30.23 -14.02
N GLU A 274 -22.80 31.47 -14.52
CA GLU A 274 -23.98 32.08 -15.14
C GLU A 274 -23.97 31.96 -16.68
N PRO A 275 -24.80 31.08 -17.28
CA PRO A 275 -24.78 30.83 -18.72
C PRO A 275 -25.36 32.00 -19.53
N GLN A 276 -24.64 32.42 -20.57
CA GLN A 276 -24.99 33.54 -21.43
C GLN A 276 -25.82 33.13 -22.67
N ASN A 277 -25.96 31.83 -22.93
CA ASN A 277 -26.72 31.29 -24.06
C ASN A 277 -27.29 29.88 -23.78
N GLU A 278 -28.09 29.34 -24.70
CA GLU A 278 -28.72 28.03 -24.56
C GLU A 278 -27.70 26.87 -24.52
N GLU A 279 -26.59 26.99 -25.24
CA GLU A 279 -25.52 25.97 -25.30
C GLU A 279 -24.86 25.81 -23.92
N GLN A 280 -24.45 26.93 -23.30
CA GLN A 280 -23.92 26.96 -21.93
C GLN A 280 -24.96 26.51 -20.91
N THR A 281 -26.25 26.85 -21.11
CA THR A 281 -27.36 26.38 -20.27
C THR A 281 -27.56 24.87 -20.37
N HIS A 282 -27.35 24.28 -21.55
CA HIS A 282 -27.39 22.84 -21.74
C HIS A 282 -26.13 22.15 -21.17
N ALA A 283 -24.95 22.74 -21.36
CA ALA A 283 -23.69 22.27 -20.79
C ALA A 283 -23.71 22.24 -19.25
N LYS A 284 -24.15 23.32 -18.59
CA LYS A 284 -24.34 23.38 -17.13
C LYS A 284 -25.28 22.28 -16.65
N ARG A 285 -26.38 22.02 -17.36
CA ARG A 285 -27.30 20.91 -17.04
C ARG A 285 -26.66 19.53 -17.18
N LYS A 286 -25.81 19.29 -18.20
CA LYS A 286 -25.06 18.03 -18.32
C LYS A 286 -24.17 17.78 -17.11
N VAL A 287 -23.32 18.75 -16.77
CA VAL A 287 -22.35 18.66 -15.66
C VAL A 287 -23.08 18.46 -14.32
N LEU A 288 -24.14 19.24 -14.06
CA LEU A 288 -24.95 19.09 -12.85
C LEU A 288 -25.74 17.76 -12.81
N SER A 289 -26.09 17.15 -13.95
CA SER A 289 -26.78 15.84 -13.98
C SER A 289 -25.91 14.69 -13.47
N ILE A 290 -24.58 14.82 -13.51
CA ILE A 290 -23.66 13.83 -12.92
C ILE A 290 -23.49 14.08 -11.42
N TYR A 291 -23.34 15.35 -11.02
CA TYR A 291 -23.34 15.76 -9.61
C TYR A 291 -24.61 15.33 -8.85
N GLN A 292 -25.78 15.40 -9.48
CA GLN A 292 -27.05 14.90 -8.94
C GLN A 292 -27.10 13.38 -8.71
N GLN A 293 -26.10 12.63 -9.17
CA GLN A 293 -25.95 11.19 -8.96
C GLN A 293 -24.94 10.87 -7.85
N ASP A 294 -24.56 11.85 -7.02
CA ASP A 294 -23.53 11.77 -5.97
C ASP A 294 -22.15 11.36 -6.53
N PHE A 295 -21.76 11.88 -7.70
CA PHE A 295 -20.40 11.74 -8.24
C PHE A 295 -19.80 13.11 -8.53
N SER A 296 -18.57 13.34 -8.10
CA SER A 296 -17.72 14.44 -8.53
C SER A 296 -17.04 14.17 -9.87
N HIS A 297 -16.45 15.22 -10.45
CA HIS A 297 -15.58 15.13 -11.63
C HIS A 297 -14.45 14.09 -11.41
N ASP A 298 -13.70 14.26 -10.33
CA ASP A 298 -12.51 13.45 -10.06
C ASP A 298 -12.87 11.99 -9.80
N GLU A 299 -13.93 11.71 -9.04
CA GLU A 299 -14.44 10.34 -8.85
C GLU A 299 -14.82 9.68 -10.17
N VAL A 300 -15.50 10.38 -11.10
CA VAL A 300 -15.84 9.79 -12.41
C VAL A 300 -14.60 9.44 -13.21
N TYR A 301 -13.56 10.29 -13.16
CA TYR A 301 -12.29 10.04 -13.83
C TYR A 301 -11.50 8.88 -13.20
N GLU A 302 -11.41 8.83 -11.87
CA GLU A 302 -10.75 7.74 -11.13
C GLU A 302 -11.47 6.40 -11.37
N TYR A 303 -12.81 6.35 -11.25
CA TYR A 303 -13.58 5.14 -11.54
C TYR A 303 -13.50 4.74 -13.03
N TYR A 304 -13.48 5.70 -13.96
CA TYR A 304 -13.32 5.41 -15.39
C TYR A 304 -12.01 4.70 -15.66
N GLU A 305 -10.86 5.24 -15.22
CA GLU A 305 -9.55 4.62 -15.43
C GLU A 305 -9.42 3.28 -14.68
N TYR A 306 -9.96 3.17 -13.47
CA TYR A 306 -10.01 1.91 -12.71
C TYR A 306 -10.76 0.79 -13.45
N PHE A 307 -12.00 1.04 -13.90
CA PHE A 307 -12.78 0.02 -14.61
C PHE A 307 -12.28 -0.21 -16.04
N LYS A 308 -11.67 0.80 -16.68
CA LYS A 308 -10.95 0.66 -17.95
C LYS A 308 -9.79 -0.31 -17.81
N ALA A 309 -8.92 -0.14 -16.82
CA ALA A 309 -7.80 -1.04 -16.57
C ALA A 309 -8.28 -2.48 -16.33
N GLN A 310 -9.34 -2.64 -15.52
CA GLN A 310 -9.95 -3.94 -15.27
C GLN A 310 -10.51 -4.63 -16.53
N SER A 311 -11.24 -3.86 -17.34
CA SER A 311 -11.95 -4.31 -18.54
C SER A 311 -10.99 -4.63 -19.70
N GLN A 312 -9.99 -3.77 -19.90
CA GLN A 312 -9.09 -3.81 -21.06
C GLN A 312 -7.84 -4.65 -20.81
N TYR A 313 -7.36 -4.75 -19.56
CA TYR A 313 -6.12 -5.45 -19.21
C TYR A 313 -6.36 -6.57 -18.18
N HIS A 314 -6.77 -6.24 -16.94
CA HIS A 314 -6.70 -7.17 -15.80
C HIS A 314 -7.37 -8.53 -16.04
N TYR A 315 -8.61 -8.55 -16.56
CA TYR A 315 -9.38 -9.77 -16.87
C TYR A 315 -9.48 -10.08 -18.36
N ASN A 316 -8.73 -9.36 -19.20
CA ASN A 316 -8.78 -9.55 -20.64
C ASN A 316 -7.78 -10.64 -21.06
N LEU A 317 -8.29 -11.85 -21.34
CA LEU A 317 -7.49 -12.99 -21.82
C LEU A 317 -6.72 -12.72 -23.13
N ASN A 318 -7.15 -11.71 -23.91
CA ASN A 318 -6.50 -11.31 -25.15
C ASN A 318 -5.51 -10.14 -24.96
N SER A 319 -5.37 -9.61 -23.74
CA SER A 319 -4.40 -8.56 -23.44
C SER A 319 -3.00 -9.16 -23.34
N ASP A 320 -2.07 -8.58 -24.07
CA ASP A 320 -0.64 -8.73 -23.86
C ASP A 320 -0.02 -7.35 -24.01
N THR A 321 0.50 -6.83 -22.91
CA THR A 321 1.14 -5.51 -22.82
C THR A 321 2.64 -5.62 -22.60
N ARG A 322 3.19 -6.84 -22.55
CA ARG A 322 4.57 -7.10 -22.11
C ARG A 322 5.46 -7.63 -23.22
N SER A 323 4.99 -8.56 -24.05
CA SER A 323 5.85 -9.32 -24.97
C SER A 323 6.65 -8.45 -25.94
N GLU A 324 6.03 -7.41 -26.51
CA GLU A 324 6.70 -6.46 -27.40
C GLU A 324 7.59 -5.42 -26.67
N ILE A 325 7.43 -5.27 -25.35
CA ILE A 325 8.14 -4.29 -24.52
C ILE A 325 9.38 -4.89 -23.88
N VAL A 326 9.19 -5.85 -22.96
CA VAL A 326 10.27 -6.36 -22.10
C VAL A 326 11.16 -7.34 -22.88
N GLY A 327 10.56 -8.13 -23.78
CA GLY A 327 11.27 -9.11 -24.60
C GLY A 327 11.76 -10.35 -23.84
N ASP A 328 11.21 -10.61 -22.65
CA ASP A 328 11.54 -11.75 -21.80
C ASP A 328 10.73 -13.00 -22.17
N ASN A 329 11.29 -14.18 -21.92
CA ASN A 329 10.58 -15.45 -22.00
C ASN A 329 9.67 -15.63 -20.78
N ILE A 330 8.37 -15.39 -20.96
CA ILE A 330 7.34 -15.56 -19.92
C ILE A 330 7.21 -16.99 -19.36
N HIS A 331 7.80 -17.99 -20.02
CA HIS A 331 7.80 -19.38 -19.56
C HIS A 331 9.08 -19.78 -18.82
N ASP A 332 10.18 -19.05 -19.01
CA ASP A 332 11.36 -19.22 -18.17
C ASP A 332 11.19 -18.34 -16.93
N LYS A 333 10.93 -19.01 -15.80
CA LYS A 333 10.73 -18.39 -14.48
C LYS A 333 12.05 -17.98 -13.79
N TYR A 334 13.21 -18.36 -14.32
CA TYR A 334 14.54 -18.07 -13.77
C TYR A 334 15.37 -17.09 -14.63
N GLU A 335 14.87 -16.72 -15.82
CA GLU A 335 15.50 -15.76 -16.71
C GLU A 335 15.89 -14.45 -16.00
N ARG A 336 17.06 -13.94 -16.39
CA ARG A 336 17.68 -12.69 -15.91
C ARG A 336 17.91 -11.74 -17.10
N ASP A 337 18.65 -10.66 -16.88
CA ASP A 337 19.26 -9.83 -17.95
C ASP A 337 18.26 -9.11 -18.89
N TYR A 338 17.07 -8.79 -18.36
CA TYR A 338 16.03 -7.98 -19.00
C TYR A 338 15.65 -6.77 -18.13
N GLY A 339 14.94 -5.80 -18.72
CA GLY A 339 14.59 -4.53 -18.09
C GLY A 339 15.32 -3.33 -18.69
N ASN A 340 15.28 -2.21 -17.97
CA ASN A 340 16.07 -1.01 -18.22
C ASN A 340 16.28 -0.20 -16.92
N ASN A 341 16.98 0.93 -17.02
CA ASN A 341 17.29 1.85 -15.93
C ASN A 341 16.23 2.95 -15.67
N ASP A 342 15.06 2.93 -16.32
CA ASP A 342 13.99 3.90 -16.06
C ASP A 342 13.16 3.49 -14.84
N VAL A 343 13.70 3.78 -13.66
CA VAL A 343 13.05 3.51 -12.36
C VAL A 343 11.84 4.40 -12.06
N ILE A 344 11.58 5.42 -12.88
CA ILE A 344 10.36 6.24 -12.79
C ILE A 344 9.22 5.52 -13.53
N GLY A 345 9.47 5.15 -14.80
CA GLY A 345 8.47 4.54 -15.67
C GLY A 345 7.24 5.45 -15.93
N PRO A 346 6.17 4.95 -16.57
CA PRO A 346 5.00 5.75 -16.94
C PRO A 346 4.25 6.31 -15.71
N ASP A 347 4.20 5.55 -14.62
CA ASP A 347 3.55 5.92 -13.36
C ASP A 347 4.43 5.52 -12.16
N SER A 348 4.95 6.53 -11.47
CA SER A 348 5.74 6.42 -10.23
C SER A 348 4.95 6.87 -8.98
N SER A 349 3.63 7.07 -9.09
CA SER A 349 2.83 7.73 -8.05
C SER A 349 2.87 7.02 -6.69
N HIS A 350 2.74 5.69 -6.72
CA HIS A 350 2.70 4.87 -5.53
C HIS A 350 4.08 4.71 -4.89
N GLY A 351 5.09 4.26 -5.65
CA GLY A 351 6.45 4.09 -5.14
C GLY A 351 7.12 5.41 -4.69
N THR A 352 6.78 6.54 -5.29
CA THR A 352 7.22 7.88 -4.80
C THR A 352 6.66 8.16 -3.40
N HIS A 353 5.40 7.84 -3.14
CA HIS A 353 4.75 8.03 -1.84
C HIS A 353 5.38 7.14 -0.77
N VAL A 354 5.59 5.86 -1.12
CA VAL A 354 6.29 4.85 -0.31
C VAL A 354 7.72 5.30 0.04
N ALA A 355 8.49 5.79 -0.93
CA ALA A 355 9.85 6.28 -0.74
C ALA A 355 9.91 7.50 0.20
N GLY A 356 8.96 8.43 0.09
CA GLY A 356 8.88 9.60 0.99
C GLY A 356 8.64 9.22 2.45
N ILE A 357 7.70 8.29 2.69
CA ILE A 357 7.42 7.78 4.03
C ILE A 357 8.70 7.23 4.70
N ILE A 358 9.52 6.50 3.94
CA ILE A 358 10.79 5.97 4.45
C ILE A 358 11.81 7.11 4.68
N ALA A 359 12.01 7.98 3.68
CA ALA A 359 13.27 8.70 3.49
C ALA A 359 13.19 10.22 3.26
N ALA A 360 12.00 10.82 3.14
CA ALA A 360 11.84 12.26 2.86
C ALA A 360 12.70 13.13 3.81
N ALA A 361 13.31 14.19 3.25
CA ALA A 361 14.42 14.88 3.87
C ALA A 361 14.01 15.68 5.11
N ARG A 362 14.19 15.06 6.28
CA ARG A 362 13.73 15.61 7.56
C ARG A 362 14.26 17.03 7.85
N ASN A 363 13.37 17.89 8.33
CA ASN A 363 13.61 19.26 8.78
C ASN A 363 14.09 20.26 7.70
N ASN A 364 13.82 20.00 6.42
CA ASN A 364 14.12 20.92 5.31
C ASN A 364 13.08 22.06 5.12
N GLY A 365 11.91 21.94 5.73
CA GLY A 365 10.82 22.93 5.66
C GLY A 365 9.87 22.79 4.46
N ILE A 366 10.00 21.72 3.66
CA ILE A 366 9.04 21.33 2.63
C ILE A 366 8.34 20.02 3.04
N GLY A 367 7.30 19.64 2.30
CA GLY A 367 6.72 18.30 2.37
C GLY A 367 6.36 17.77 3.76
N MET A 368 7.12 16.77 4.19
CA MET A 368 6.95 15.97 5.40
C MET A 368 8.29 15.37 5.86
N ASN A 369 8.39 15.00 7.12
CA ASN A 369 9.55 14.30 7.66
C ASN A 369 9.47 12.79 7.37
N GLY A 370 10.39 12.24 6.58
CA GLY A 370 10.52 10.78 6.44
C GLY A 370 10.83 10.10 7.78
N VAL A 371 10.55 8.80 7.89
CA VAL A 371 10.78 8.03 9.13
C VAL A 371 12.28 7.95 9.47
N ALA A 372 13.13 7.64 8.49
CA ALA A 372 14.58 7.47 8.65
C ALA A 372 15.37 8.66 8.06
N SER A 373 16.37 9.16 8.79
CA SER A 373 17.18 10.30 8.36
C SER A 373 18.41 9.91 7.53
N ASN A 374 19.11 8.84 7.91
CA ASN A 374 20.35 8.37 7.28
C ASN A 374 20.08 7.12 6.42
N VAL A 375 19.34 7.32 5.34
CA VAL A 375 18.79 6.24 4.51
C VAL A 375 18.92 6.59 3.02
N LYS A 376 19.08 5.57 2.18
CA LYS A 376 19.09 5.66 0.73
C LYS A 376 18.05 4.74 0.11
N ILE A 377 17.22 5.26 -0.79
CA ILE A 377 16.22 4.52 -1.55
C ILE A 377 16.85 3.99 -2.84
N MET A 378 16.96 2.67 -2.94
CA MET A 378 17.18 1.98 -4.21
C MET A 378 15.82 1.77 -4.86
N ALA A 379 15.59 2.39 -6.02
CA ALA A 379 14.29 2.36 -6.68
C ALA A 379 14.20 1.14 -7.61
N ILE A 380 13.26 0.22 -7.35
CA ILE A 380 13.07 -0.96 -8.19
C ILE A 380 11.65 -1.00 -8.72
N ARG A 381 11.49 -0.92 -10.05
CA ARG A 381 10.19 -1.00 -10.72
C ARG A 381 9.91 -2.44 -11.14
N ALA A 382 8.89 -3.05 -10.55
CA ALA A 382 8.45 -4.42 -10.85
C ALA A 382 6.92 -4.58 -10.90
N VAL A 383 6.16 -3.57 -10.45
CA VAL A 383 4.71 -3.65 -10.28
C VAL A 383 3.98 -2.83 -11.36
N PRO A 384 3.25 -3.45 -12.30
CA PRO A 384 2.36 -2.74 -13.21
C PRO A 384 1.03 -2.40 -12.53
N ASN A 385 0.16 -1.63 -13.19
CA ASN A 385 -1.26 -1.61 -12.89
C ASN A 385 -1.90 -2.94 -13.34
N GLY A 386 -1.80 -3.94 -12.46
CA GLY A 386 -2.16 -5.35 -12.67
C GLY A 386 -1.53 -6.18 -11.54
N ASP A 387 -1.36 -7.49 -11.75
CA ASP A 387 -0.52 -8.30 -10.84
C ASP A 387 0.94 -8.29 -11.35
N GLU A 388 1.89 -8.08 -10.44
CA GLU A 388 3.31 -8.31 -10.68
C GLU A 388 3.61 -9.80 -10.96
N ARG A 389 4.69 -10.09 -11.69
CA ARG A 389 5.07 -11.47 -12.02
C ARG A 389 6.07 -12.02 -11.00
N ASP A 390 5.90 -13.28 -10.62
CA ASP A 390 6.76 -13.93 -9.61
C ASP A 390 8.26 -13.86 -9.96
N LYS A 391 8.60 -13.96 -11.26
CA LYS A 391 9.98 -13.78 -11.76
C LYS A 391 10.51 -12.37 -11.53
N ASP A 392 9.70 -11.33 -11.80
CA ASP A 392 10.10 -9.93 -11.61
C ASP A 392 10.30 -9.61 -10.12
N VAL A 393 9.43 -10.15 -9.25
CA VAL A 393 9.57 -10.02 -7.78
C VAL A 393 10.84 -10.70 -7.28
N ALA A 394 11.09 -11.95 -7.71
CA ALA A 394 12.30 -12.67 -7.34
C ALA A 394 13.56 -11.93 -7.82
N ASN A 395 13.60 -11.51 -9.08
CA ASN A 395 14.68 -10.71 -9.65
C ASN A 395 14.92 -9.41 -8.88
N SER A 396 13.85 -8.72 -8.50
CA SER A 396 13.92 -7.49 -7.69
C SER A 396 14.53 -7.74 -6.30
N ILE A 397 14.20 -8.88 -5.66
CA ILE A 397 14.79 -9.26 -4.38
C ILE A 397 16.29 -9.60 -4.54
N TYR A 398 16.67 -10.40 -5.56
CA TYR A 398 18.09 -10.69 -5.83
C TYR A 398 18.89 -9.40 -6.07
N TYR A 399 18.41 -8.55 -6.99
CA TYR A 399 19.02 -7.26 -7.30
C TYR A 399 19.21 -6.37 -6.05
N ALA A 400 18.18 -6.24 -5.22
CA ALA A 400 18.24 -5.47 -3.99
C ALA A 400 19.32 -5.99 -3.02
N VAL A 401 19.36 -7.31 -2.82
CA VAL A 401 20.29 -7.97 -1.91
C VAL A 401 21.73 -7.83 -2.41
N ASP A 402 21.96 -8.05 -3.69
CA ASP A 402 23.29 -8.03 -4.30
C ASP A 402 23.87 -6.61 -4.38
N ASN A 403 23.02 -5.60 -4.59
CA ASN A 403 23.37 -4.18 -4.49
C ASN A 403 23.34 -3.63 -3.04
N GLY A 404 23.28 -4.50 -2.03
CA GLY A 404 23.58 -4.16 -0.64
C GLY A 404 22.43 -3.57 0.19
N ALA A 405 21.18 -3.66 -0.27
CA ALA A 405 20.02 -3.29 0.54
C ALA A 405 19.97 -4.11 1.84
N LYS A 406 19.64 -3.45 2.96
CA LYS A 406 19.44 -4.10 4.28
C LYS A 406 17.97 -4.31 4.61
N VAL A 407 17.10 -3.50 4.00
CA VAL A 407 15.64 -3.62 4.09
C VAL A 407 15.07 -3.56 2.68
N ILE A 408 14.07 -4.40 2.40
CA ILE A 408 13.30 -4.37 1.14
C ILE A 408 11.84 -4.10 1.50
N ASN A 409 11.29 -2.99 1.02
CA ASN A 409 9.87 -2.68 1.14
C ASN A 409 9.12 -3.18 -0.11
N MET A 410 8.05 -3.94 0.11
CA MET A 410 7.16 -4.47 -0.92
C MET A 410 5.73 -4.08 -0.60
N SER A 411 5.23 -3.06 -1.31
CA SER A 411 3.95 -2.40 -1.04
C SER A 411 2.81 -2.84 -1.98
N PHE A 412 2.97 -4.01 -2.59
CA PHE A 412 2.08 -4.68 -3.53
C PHE A 412 1.57 -6.03 -2.96
N GLY A 413 0.79 -6.77 -3.75
CA GLY A 413 0.40 -8.14 -3.41
C GLY A 413 -0.78 -8.65 -4.21
N LYS A 414 -0.85 -9.97 -4.42
CA LYS A 414 -1.83 -10.64 -5.28
C LYS A 414 -2.43 -11.90 -4.65
N SER A 415 -3.62 -12.27 -5.11
CA SER A 415 -4.36 -13.44 -4.60
C SER A 415 -3.90 -14.80 -5.13
N TYR A 416 -2.99 -14.83 -6.10
CA TYR A 416 -2.58 -16.06 -6.78
C TYR A 416 -1.15 -15.95 -7.34
N SER A 417 -0.29 -16.91 -7.04
CA SER A 417 1.13 -16.94 -7.45
C SER A 417 1.45 -18.30 -8.10
N PRO A 418 1.54 -18.39 -9.45
CA PRO A 418 1.81 -19.65 -10.16
C PRO A 418 3.22 -20.20 -9.91
N TYR A 419 4.19 -19.35 -9.60
CA TYR A 419 5.60 -19.72 -9.44
C TYR A 419 6.17 -19.33 -8.06
N LYS A 420 5.33 -19.31 -7.01
CA LYS A 420 5.68 -18.97 -5.62
C LYS A 420 7.06 -19.46 -5.18
N SER A 421 7.44 -20.69 -5.52
CA SER A 421 8.77 -21.28 -5.27
C SER A 421 9.96 -20.37 -5.62
N VAL A 422 9.90 -19.62 -6.73
CA VAL A 422 11.00 -18.77 -7.19
C VAL A 422 11.13 -17.53 -6.31
N VAL A 423 10.02 -17.03 -5.78
CA VAL A 423 10.03 -15.95 -4.79
C VAL A 423 10.51 -16.48 -3.43
N GLU A 424 10.10 -17.69 -3.04
CA GLU A 424 10.61 -18.35 -1.82
C GLU A 424 12.14 -18.55 -1.86
N GLU A 425 12.70 -18.96 -3.01
CA GLU A 425 14.15 -19.03 -3.24
C GLU A 425 14.84 -17.66 -3.06
N ALA A 426 14.22 -16.57 -3.52
CA ALA A 426 14.75 -15.21 -3.36
C ALA A 426 14.63 -14.69 -1.91
N VAL A 427 13.55 -15.02 -1.21
CA VAL A 427 13.35 -14.72 0.22
C VAL A 427 14.40 -15.43 1.07
N GLU A 428 14.69 -16.70 0.76
CA GLU A 428 15.73 -17.49 1.43
C GLU A 428 17.14 -16.96 1.11
N TYR A 429 17.38 -16.50 -0.11
CA TYR A 429 18.62 -15.81 -0.46
C TYR A 429 18.81 -14.53 0.37
N ALA A 430 17.79 -13.67 0.43
CA ALA A 430 17.79 -12.47 1.28
C ALA A 430 18.00 -12.81 2.76
N ARG A 431 17.42 -13.92 3.25
CA ARG A 431 17.64 -14.41 4.62
C ARG A 431 19.09 -14.78 4.86
N SER A 432 19.70 -15.52 3.93
CA SER A 432 21.12 -15.92 3.98
C SER A 432 22.10 -14.74 3.97
N LYS A 433 21.65 -13.57 3.48
CA LYS A 433 22.44 -12.32 3.37
C LYS A 433 22.12 -11.30 4.48
N GLY A 434 21.22 -11.64 5.41
CA GLY A 434 20.85 -10.76 6.52
C GLY A 434 20.00 -9.56 6.10
N VAL A 435 19.12 -9.73 5.10
CA VAL A 435 18.24 -8.67 4.59
C VAL A 435 16.80 -8.90 5.07
N LEU A 436 16.19 -7.85 5.63
CA LEU A 436 14.80 -7.86 6.13
C LEU A 436 13.82 -7.46 5.01
N LEU A 437 12.77 -8.26 4.81
CA LEU A 437 11.67 -7.94 3.91
C LEU A 437 10.48 -7.41 4.71
N VAL A 438 9.86 -6.33 4.23
CA VAL A 438 8.70 -5.69 4.85
C VAL A 438 7.59 -5.61 3.82
N HIS A 439 6.45 -6.22 4.11
CA HIS A 439 5.37 -6.46 3.15
C HIS A 439 4.04 -5.89 3.62
N ALA A 440 3.24 -5.40 2.67
CA ALA A 440 1.91 -4.88 2.92
C ALA A 440 0.86 -6.01 3.00
N ALA A 441 0.11 -6.09 4.11
CA ALA A 441 -0.90 -7.14 4.30
C ALA A 441 -2.04 -7.12 3.25
N GLY A 442 -2.26 -5.99 2.58
CA GLY A 442 -3.31 -5.78 1.58
C GLY A 442 -4.55 -5.06 2.15
N ASN A 443 -5.43 -4.62 1.25
CA ASN A 443 -6.49 -3.63 1.56
C ASN A 443 -7.92 -4.16 1.32
N ASP A 444 -8.13 -5.48 1.43
CA ASP A 444 -9.41 -6.16 1.14
C ASP A 444 -10.31 -6.37 2.38
N SER A 445 -9.91 -5.87 3.55
CA SER A 445 -10.54 -6.19 4.85
C SER A 445 -10.61 -7.70 5.14
N LYS A 446 -9.67 -8.50 4.64
CA LYS A 446 -9.66 -9.97 4.78
C LYS A 446 -8.85 -10.45 5.98
N ASP A 447 -9.28 -11.60 6.49
CA ASP A 447 -8.55 -12.43 7.43
C ASP A 447 -7.55 -13.31 6.66
N LEU A 448 -6.26 -12.99 6.73
CA LEU A 448 -5.18 -13.70 6.04
C LEU A 448 -4.89 -15.08 6.63
N ASP A 449 -5.34 -15.38 7.85
CA ASP A 449 -5.30 -16.75 8.39
C ASP A 449 -6.25 -17.70 7.62
N LYS A 450 -7.04 -17.17 6.66
CA LYS A 450 -8.00 -17.90 5.82
C LYS A 450 -7.92 -17.57 4.33
N ASN A 451 -7.14 -16.57 3.93
CA ASN A 451 -7.06 -16.07 2.54
C ASN A 451 -5.61 -15.75 2.22
N ASP A 452 -5.06 -16.34 1.17
CA ASP A 452 -3.69 -16.02 0.77
C ASP A 452 -3.58 -14.59 0.20
N ASN A 453 -2.47 -13.95 0.55
CA ASN A 453 -1.88 -12.81 -0.16
C ASN A 453 -0.45 -13.26 -0.55
N PHE A 454 0.03 -12.91 -1.74
CA PHE A 454 1.36 -13.27 -2.22
C PHE A 454 2.11 -12.03 -2.70
N PRO A 455 3.44 -11.96 -2.53
CA PRO A 455 4.27 -12.92 -1.78
C PRO A 455 3.93 -12.93 -0.27
N ASN A 456 4.41 -13.94 0.46
CA ASN A 456 4.18 -14.03 1.90
C ASN A 456 5.33 -14.71 2.63
N LYS A 457 5.31 -14.62 3.95
CA LYS A 457 6.37 -15.10 4.86
C LYS A 457 6.62 -16.61 4.88
N LEU A 458 5.89 -17.42 4.11
CA LEU A 458 5.99 -18.88 4.16
C LEU A 458 6.96 -19.41 3.10
N VAL A 459 8.11 -19.95 3.52
CA VAL A 459 9.07 -20.70 2.68
C VAL A 459 8.95 -22.18 3.02
N ASN A 460 8.69 -23.03 2.03
CA ASN A 460 8.39 -24.45 2.18
C ASN A 460 7.25 -24.76 3.20
N GLY A 461 6.36 -23.79 3.43
CA GLY A 461 5.24 -23.88 4.38
C GLY A 461 5.52 -23.32 5.78
N GLU A 462 6.77 -22.96 6.10
CA GLU A 462 7.17 -22.45 7.42
C GLU A 462 7.46 -20.93 7.38
N PRO A 463 7.15 -20.18 8.46
CA PRO A 463 7.37 -18.73 8.50
C PRO A 463 8.86 -18.37 8.64
N VAL A 464 9.35 -17.49 7.77
CA VAL A 464 10.74 -16.99 7.87
C VAL A 464 10.91 -15.86 8.89
N GLU A 465 12.13 -15.79 9.44
CA GLU A 465 12.54 -14.83 10.48
C GLU A 465 12.87 -13.43 9.92
N ASN A 466 13.17 -13.30 8.62
CA ASN A 466 13.53 -12.05 7.97
C ASN A 466 12.36 -11.39 7.21
N TRP A 467 11.11 -11.60 7.65
CA TRP A 467 9.91 -11.02 7.05
C TRP A 467 9.05 -10.31 8.09
N LEU A 468 8.48 -9.14 7.76
CA LEU A 468 7.44 -8.47 8.54
C LEU A 468 6.20 -8.23 7.68
N GLU A 469 5.09 -8.86 8.06
CA GLU A 469 3.77 -8.64 7.43
C GLU A 469 3.01 -7.50 8.15
N VAL A 470 2.67 -6.43 7.44
CA VAL A 470 2.24 -5.16 8.06
C VAL A 470 0.78 -4.78 7.73
N GLY A 471 -0.05 -4.73 8.77
CA GLY A 471 -1.40 -4.17 8.75
C GLY A 471 -1.42 -2.65 8.96
N ALA A 472 -2.50 -1.97 8.56
CA ALA A 472 -2.64 -0.52 8.64
C ALA A 472 -3.46 -0.06 9.86
N SER A 473 -2.94 0.91 10.61
CA SER A 473 -3.64 1.63 11.66
C SER A 473 -3.97 3.08 11.28
N SER A 474 -4.92 3.68 11.99
CA SER A 474 -5.21 5.11 11.97
C SER A 474 -4.49 5.84 13.10
N TYR A 475 -4.53 7.17 13.06
CA TYR A 475 -4.00 8.04 14.12
C TYR A 475 -4.80 7.98 15.44
N LEU A 476 -6.04 7.48 15.37
CA LEU A 476 -7.01 7.50 16.46
C LEU A 476 -6.75 6.38 17.49
N LYS A 477 -6.82 6.75 18.77
CA LYS A 477 -6.97 5.77 19.87
C LYS A 477 -8.40 5.24 19.90
N GLY A 478 -8.60 4.00 20.35
CA GLY A 478 -9.94 3.44 20.58
C GLY A 478 -10.41 2.50 19.46
N PRO A 479 -11.74 2.35 19.28
CA PRO A 479 -12.32 1.30 18.42
C PRO A 479 -11.97 1.37 16.93
N PHE A 480 -11.46 2.50 16.45
CA PHE A 480 -11.08 2.75 15.06
C PHE A 480 -9.56 2.76 14.83
N LEU A 481 -8.79 2.22 15.79
CA LEU A 481 -7.34 2.05 15.65
C LEU A 481 -6.94 1.24 14.41
N PRO A 482 -7.52 0.05 14.11
CA PRO A 482 -7.24 -0.62 12.83
C PRO A 482 -7.93 0.16 11.70
N ALA A 483 -7.23 0.35 10.58
CA ALA A 483 -7.84 0.94 9.39
C ALA A 483 -8.84 -0.05 8.79
N SER A 484 -10.05 0.42 8.47
CA SER A 484 -11.17 -0.46 8.09
C SER A 484 -10.96 -1.26 6.79
N PHE A 485 -10.01 -0.85 5.94
CA PHE A 485 -9.59 -1.57 4.74
C PHE A 485 -8.51 -2.63 5.01
N SER A 486 -7.81 -2.56 6.14
CA SER A 486 -6.62 -3.40 6.38
C SER A 486 -6.99 -4.88 6.38
N ASN A 487 -6.23 -5.68 5.65
CA ASN A 487 -6.14 -7.10 5.96
C ASN A 487 -5.55 -7.28 7.37
N PHE A 488 -5.90 -8.40 8.01
CA PHE A 488 -5.53 -8.75 9.37
C PHE A 488 -5.36 -10.26 9.48
N GLY A 489 -4.76 -10.75 10.56
CA GLY A 489 -4.65 -12.18 10.81
C GLY A 489 -3.80 -12.45 12.04
N LYS A 490 -4.28 -13.31 12.94
CA LYS A 490 -3.70 -13.55 14.25
C LYS A 490 -2.35 -14.27 14.16
N THR A 491 -2.13 -15.07 13.12
CA THR A 491 -0.87 -15.77 12.87
C THR A 491 -0.12 -15.23 11.65
N THR A 492 -0.83 -14.64 10.69
CA THR A 492 -0.27 -14.16 9.42
C THR A 492 0.21 -12.71 9.44
N VAL A 493 -0.54 -11.75 10.00
CA VAL A 493 -0.09 -10.36 10.11
C VAL A 493 0.77 -10.18 11.36
N ASP A 494 2.01 -9.72 11.20
CA ASP A 494 2.96 -9.64 12.30
C ASP A 494 2.69 -8.41 13.19
N ILE A 495 2.48 -7.23 12.58
CA ILE A 495 2.30 -5.95 13.29
C ILE A 495 1.41 -4.96 12.52
N PHE A 496 0.84 -3.98 13.23
CA PHE A 496 0.16 -2.83 12.62
C PHE A 496 1.06 -1.58 12.61
N ALA A 497 0.93 -0.72 11.62
CA ALA A 497 1.62 0.57 11.55
C ALA A 497 0.75 1.65 10.89
N PRO A 498 1.03 2.95 11.14
CA PRO A 498 0.35 4.08 10.49
C PRO A 498 0.15 3.91 8.98
N GLY A 499 -1.11 3.77 8.55
CA GLY A 499 -1.44 3.53 7.14
C GLY A 499 -2.74 4.15 6.64
N LYS A 500 -3.57 4.77 7.51
CA LYS A 500 -4.73 5.57 7.08
C LYS A 500 -4.38 7.06 7.07
N ASN A 501 -4.65 7.76 5.98
CA ASN A 501 -4.47 9.20 5.81
C ASN A 501 -3.00 9.62 6.06
N ILE A 502 -2.08 9.05 5.29
CA ILE A 502 -0.65 9.35 5.33
C ILE A 502 -0.32 10.37 4.24
N HIS A 503 0.15 11.55 4.65
CA HIS A 503 0.63 12.60 3.75
C HIS A 503 2.09 12.32 3.38
N ALA A 504 2.39 12.13 2.09
CA ALA A 504 3.75 11.93 1.61
C ALA A 504 3.97 12.49 0.21
N THR A 505 5.21 12.41 -0.26
CA THR A 505 5.69 12.79 -1.60
C THR A 505 4.86 12.16 -2.71
N PHE A 506 4.78 12.85 -3.85
CA PHE A 506 4.01 12.45 -5.02
C PHE A 506 4.66 13.06 -6.27
N PRO A 507 4.62 12.41 -7.45
CA PRO A 507 5.37 12.87 -8.62
C PRO A 507 5.14 14.33 -9.02
N ASP A 508 6.14 14.91 -9.67
CA ASP A 508 6.22 16.33 -10.06
C ASP A 508 6.33 17.30 -8.86
N ASN A 509 7.08 16.94 -7.81
CA ASN A 509 7.23 17.73 -6.56
C ASN A 509 5.89 18.06 -5.88
N LYS A 510 4.99 17.08 -5.82
CA LYS A 510 3.67 17.19 -5.20
C LYS A 510 3.64 16.38 -3.91
N TYR A 511 2.56 16.53 -3.14
CA TYR A 511 2.32 15.75 -1.94
C TYR A 511 0.85 15.33 -1.92
N LYS A 512 0.57 14.06 -1.62
CA LYS A 512 -0.80 13.53 -1.56
C LYS A 512 -1.02 12.77 -0.26
N THR A 513 -2.23 12.87 0.27
CA THR A 513 -2.67 12.04 1.40
C THR A 513 -3.30 10.77 0.85
N ILE A 514 -2.73 9.60 1.17
CA ILE A 514 -3.16 8.29 0.67
C ILE A 514 -3.36 7.33 1.86
N SER A 515 -4.19 6.31 1.68
CA SER A 515 -4.46 5.26 2.67
C SER A 515 -4.15 3.87 2.09
N GLY A 516 -3.46 3.03 2.86
CA GLY A 516 -3.19 1.63 2.53
C GLY A 516 -2.23 0.95 3.50
N THR A 517 -2.24 -0.38 3.54
CA THR A 517 -1.12 -1.17 4.09
C THR A 517 0.19 -0.91 3.35
N SER A 518 0.09 -0.44 2.10
CA SER A 518 1.18 0.09 1.29
C SER A 518 1.80 1.39 1.84
N MET A 519 1.13 2.08 2.78
CA MET A 519 1.72 3.19 3.54
C MET A 519 2.18 2.75 4.95
N ALA A 520 1.59 1.68 5.50
CA ALA A 520 2.03 1.10 6.78
C ALA A 520 3.37 0.34 6.67
N SER A 521 3.56 -0.41 5.58
CA SER A 521 4.81 -1.11 5.28
C SER A 521 6.04 -0.18 5.22
N PRO A 522 6.05 0.93 4.46
CA PRO A 522 7.19 1.84 4.45
C PRO A 522 7.46 2.53 5.79
N VAL A 523 6.43 2.73 6.63
CA VAL A 523 6.67 3.19 8.01
C VAL A 523 7.50 2.15 8.78
N VAL A 524 7.16 0.86 8.68
CA VAL A 524 7.94 -0.22 9.33
C VAL A 524 9.32 -0.39 8.68
N ALA A 525 9.45 -0.27 7.37
CA ALA A 525 10.74 -0.32 6.67
C ALA A 525 11.67 0.83 7.10
N GLY A 526 11.11 2.04 7.25
CA GLY A 526 11.83 3.18 7.83
C GLY A 526 12.23 2.96 9.28
N VAL A 527 11.36 2.37 10.11
CA VAL A 527 11.70 2.02 11.51
C VAL A 527 12.86 1.00 11.55
N ALA A 528 12.82 -0.02 10.69
CA ALA A 528 13.88 -1.01 10.58
C ALA A 528 15.21 -0.37 10.14
N ALA A 529 15.20 0.44 9.07
CA ALA A 529 16.39 1.14 8.60
C ALA A 529 16.96 2.10 9.65
N LEU A 530 16.10 2.82 10.38
CA LEU A 530 16.51 3.70 11.46
C LEU A 530 17.22 2.92 12.59
N ILE A 531 16.70 1.77 13.00
CA ILE A 531 17.32 0.93 14.04
C ILE A 531 18.67 0.35 13.56
N ILE A 532 18.76 -0.13 12.31
CA ILE A 532 20.02 -0.60 11.71
C ILE A 532 21.07 0.52 11.71
N GLY A 533 20.68 1.76 11.40
CA GLY A 533 21.60 2.91 11.43
C GLY A 533 22.15 3.25 12.82
N TYR A 534 21.51 2.81 13.91
CA TYR A 534 22.07 2.86 15.27
C TYR A 534 22.82 1.59 15.69
N LEU A 535 22.39 0.43 15.19
CA LEU A 535 22.89 -0.90 15.55
C LEU A 535 23.17 -1.73 14.28
N PRO A 536 24.28 -1.47 13.55
CA PRO A 536 24.52 -2.07 12.23
C PRO A 536 24.66 -3.60 12.24
N GLU A 537 25.07 -4.15 13.38
CA GLU A 537 25.24 -5.60 13.62
C GLU A 537 23.93 -6.31 14.03
N VAL A 538 22.77 -5.62 14.03
CA VAL A 538 21.48 -6.24 14.38
C VAL A 538 21.06 -7.22 13.30
N THR A 539 20.79 -8.47 13.67
CA THR A 539 20.28 -9.48 12.73
C THR A 539 18.81 -9.21 12.38
N PRO A 540 18.32 -9.62 11.19
CA PRO A 540 16.90 -9.47 10.83
C PRO A 540 15.94 -10.10 11.84
N ALA A 541 16.32 -11.24 12.45
CA ALA A 541 15.53 -11.90 13.49
C ALA A 541 15.41 -11.02 14.75
N GLN A 542 16.52 -10.52 15.29
CA GLN A 542 16.52 -9.60 16.44
C GLN A 542 15.74 -8.31 16.14
N LEU A 543 15.88 -7.78 14.91
CA LEU A 543 15.19 -6.57 14.47
C LEU A 543 13.67 -6.80 14.36
N LYS A 544 13.25 -7.93 13.78
CA LYS A 544 11.85 -8.38 13.75
C LYS A 544 11.28 -8.50 15.15
N GLU A 545 11.96 -9.22 16.05
CA GLU A 545 11.52 -9.39 17.44
C GLU A 545 11.42 -8.05 18.18
N ALA A 546 12.39 -7.16 18.03
CA ALA A 546 12.37 -5.83 18.65
C ALA A 546 11.19 -4.99 18.16
N ILE A 547 10.91 -4.97 16.85
CA ILE A 547 9.76 -4.26 16.28
C ILE A 547 8.44 -4.88 16.75
N MET A 548 8.35 -6.22 16.79
CA MET A 548 7.11 -6.95 17.14
C MET A 548 6.77 -6.93 18.63
N TYR A 549 7.75 -6.98 19.53
CA TYR A 549 7.52 -7.24 20.95
C TYR A 549 7.85 -6.07 21.90
N SER A 550 8.44 -4.99 21.41
CA SER A 550 8.57 -3.73 22.17
C SER A 550 7.28 -2.90 22.24
N THR A 551 6.32 -3.15 21.36
CA THR A 551 5.06 -2.41 21.32
C THR A 551 4.14 -2.74 22.50
N VAL A 552 3.32 -1.76 22.90
CA VAL A 552 2.27 -1.97 23.91
C VAL A 552 1.15 -2.80 23.30
N ARG A 553 1.15 -4.11 23.57
CA ARG A 553 0.06 -5.02 23.17
C ARG A 553 -1.28 -4.56 23.71
N GLN A 554 -2.24 -4.34 22.83
CA GLN A 554 -3.56 -3.77 23.14
C GLN A 554 -4.58 -4.85 23.56
N THR A 555 -4.25 -5.65 24.58
CA THR A 555 -5.02 -6.85 24.98
C THR A 555 -6.47 -6.57 25.39
N ASN A 556 -6.73 -5.41 25.98
CA ASN A 556 -8.06 -5.02 26.47
C ASN A 556 -8.78 -4.04 25.55
N LEU A 557 -8.18 -3.66 24.41
CA LEU A 557 -8.77 -2.72 23.48
C LEU A 557 -9.72 -3.44 22.53
N LYS A 558 -11.01 -3.17 22.69
CA LYS A 558 -12.02 -3.57 21.70
C LYS A 558 -12.02 -2.63 20.49
N VAL A 559 -12.09 -3.21 19.30
CA VAL A 559 -12.07 -2.51 18.01
C VAL A 559 -13.09 -3.07 17.05
N VAL A 560 -13.50 -2.24 16.09
CA VAL A 560 -14.20 -2.70 14.90
C VAL A 560 -13.16 -3.40 14.03
N SER A 561 -13.28 -4.73 13.86
CA SER A 561 -12.43 -5.46 12.94
C SER A 561 -12.62 -4.92 11.51
N PRO A 562 -11.56 -4.83 10.68
CA PRO A 562 -11.72 -4.47 9.27
C PRO A 562 -12.75 -5.34 8.53
N GLY A 563 -12.76 -6.65 8.80
CA GLY A 563 -13.58 -7.64 8.09
C GLY A 563 -14.67 -8.33 8.90
N SER A 564 -14.84 -8.01 10.18
CA SER A 564 -15.80 -8.69 11.05
C SER A 564 -16.42 -7.75 12.09
N GLY A 565 -17.12 -8.30 13.09
CA GLY A 565 -17.69 -7.51 14.18
C GLY A 565 -16.63 -6.99 15.17
N GLU A 566 -17.09 -6.67 16.38
CA GLU A 566 -16.21 -6.23 17.47
C GLU A 566 -15.26 -7.37 17.91
N VAL A 567 -13.96 -7.09 17.92
CA VAL A 567 -12.89 -8.00 18.38
C VAL A 567 -11.91 -7.26 19.30
N PHE A 568 -11.00 -7.98 19.96
CA PHE A 568 -9.85 -7.33 20.59
C PHE A 568 -8.76 -7.04 19.56
N PHE A 569 -8.11 -5.88 19.63
CA PHE A 569 -7.02 -5.52 18.70
C PHE A 569 -5.87 -6.54 18.73
N SER A 570 -5.64 -7.17 19.88
CA SER A 570 -4.65 -8.25 20.04
C SER A 570 -4.96 -9.56 19.31
N GLU A 571 -6.12 -9.65 18.65
CA GLU A 571 -6.52 -10.78 17.79
C GLU A 571 -6.34 -10.47 16.29
N LEU A 572 -5.95 -9.24 15.92
CA LEU A 572 -5.75 -8.83 14.53
C LEU A 572 -4.33 -9.05 14.00
N SER A 573 -3.35 -9.30 14.88
CA SER A 573 -1.94 -9.54 14.53
C SER A 573 -1.21 -10.35 15.62
N VAL A 574 -0.06 -10.92 15.25
CA VAL A 574 0.83 -11.68 16.15
C VAL A 574 1.27 -10.81 17.34
N SER A 575 1.82 -9.61 17.07
CA SER A 575 2.24 -8.63 18.10
C SER A 575 1.06 -8.04 18.89
N GLY A 576 -0.11 -7.89 18.25
CA GLY A 576 -1.28 -7.29 18.86
C GLY A 576 -1.09 -5.82 19.25
N GLY A 577 -0.19 -5.11 18.58
CA GLY A 577 0.20 -3.73 18.86
C GLY A 577 0.52 -2.95 17.59
N VAL A 578 0.88 -1.68 17.76
CA VAL A 578 1.30 -0.78 16.67
C VAL A 578 2.81 -0.53 16.78
N ALA A 579 3.54 -0.57 15.66
CA ALA A 579 4.99 -0.39 15.64
C ALA A 579 5.46 0.84 16.44
N ASN A 580 6.59 0.73 17.13
CA ASN A 580 7.16 1.83 17.91
C ASN A 580 8.68 1.83 17.82
N ALA A 581 9.25 2.78 17.08
CA ALA A 581 10.68 2.89 16.86
C ALA A 581 11.45 3.08 18.17
N PHE A 582 10.95 3.98 19.03
CA PHE A 582 11.61 4.30 20.28
C PHE A 582 11.72 3.05 21.17
N GLU A 583 10.60 2.36 21.41
CA GLU A 583 10.62 1.20 22.31
C GLU A 583 11.40 0.02 21.69
N ALA A 584 11.41 -0.15 20.37
CA ALA A 584 12.19 -1.17 19.67
C ALA A 584 13.71 -0.94 19.75
N LEU A 585 14.18 0.31 19.59
CA LEU A 585 15.59 0.63 19.83
C LEU A 585 15.94 0.53 21.33
N ASN A 586 15.04 0.96 22.20
CA ASN A 586 15.21 0.92 23.66
C ASN A 586 15.21 -0.51 24.23
N SER A 587 14.59 -1.51 23.59
CA SER A 587 14.72 -2.92 24.01
C SER A 587 16.10 -3.48 23.63
N LEU A 588 16.51 -3.32 22.37
CA LEU A 588 17.82 -3.77 21.88
C LEU A 588 18.98 -3.15 22.66
N THR A 589 18.86 -1.88 23.05
CA THR A 589 19.92 -1.14 23.77
C THR A 589 20.00 -1.43 25.27
N ARG A 590 19.06 -2.19 25.85
CA ARG A 590 19.09 -2.62 27.27
C ARG A 590 19.72 -4.00 27.47
N ASP A 591 19.45 -4.92 26.56
CA ASP A 591 19.92 -6.31 26.68
C ASP A 591 21.35 -6.50 26.13
N THR A 592 21.79 -5.61 25.25
CA THR A 592 23.19 -5.55 24.80
C THR A 592 23.98 -4.53 25.61
N GLN A 593 25.26 -4.82 25.90
CA GLN A 593 26.22 -3.78 26.28
C GLN A 593 26.53 -2.92 25.06
N VAL A 594 25.57 -2.10 24.64
CA VAL A 594 25.75 -1.14 23.55
C VAL A 594 26.98 -0.27 23.87
N PRO A 595 27.82 0.03 22.87
CA PRO A 595 29.00 0.85 23.09
C PRO A 595 28.67 2.12 23.88
N TYR A 596 29.64 2.55 24.69
CA TYR A 596 29.67 3.73 25.57
C TYR A 596 29.26 5.08 24.91
N ARG A 597 28.87 5.07 23.63
CA ARG A 597 28.50 6.22 22.79
C ARG A 597 27.00 6.40 22.56
N VAL A 598 26.14 5.44 22.91
CA VAL A 598 24.67 5.63 22.88
C VAL A 598 24.15 6.19 24.22
N GLN A 599 24.94 6.09 25.29
CA GLN A 599 24.78 6.93 26.46
C GLN A 599 25.43 8.30 26.19
N LEU A 600 24.65 9.32 25.80
CA LEU A 600 24.82 10.72 26.22
C LEU A 600 23.76 11.64 25.55
N ALA A 601 22.67 11.91 26.27
CA ALA A 601 21.83 13.10 26.11
C ALA A 601 21.14 13.51 27.44
N GLU A 602 21.77 13.19 28.58
CA GLU A 602 21.44 13.77 29.89
C GLU A 602 22.71 14.39 30.51
N LEU A 603 23.12 15.54 29.96
CA LEU A 603 24.02 16.52 30.57
C LEU A 603 23.66 17.94 30.08
#